data_AF-A0A9P1UWM9-F1
#
_entry.id   AF-A0A9P1UWM9-F1
#
_cell.length_a   1.000
_cell.length_b   1.000
_cell.length_c   1.000
_cell.angle_alpha   90.00
_cell.angle_beta   90.00
_cell.angle_gamma   90.00
#
_symmetry.space_group_name_H-M   'P 1'
#
loop_
_entity.id
_entity.type
_entity.pdbx_description
1 polymer ?
#
loop_
_entity_poly.entity_id
_entity_poly.type
_entity_poly.pdbx_seq_one_letter_code
_entity_poly.pdbx_strand_id
1 'polypeptide(L)' 'MNRKSILTYHFKNGTTVQTTIKTDSLEVFRNKQTGTIVRVEYNFFDESSRRIYVIDISEIAYITSELVS' A
#
# COMPACT_ATOMS: atom_id res chain seq x y z
N MET A 1 -5.46 -21.69 0.09
CA MET A 1 -4.12 -21.06 0.28
C MET A 1 -4.31 -19.56 0.45
N ASN A 2 -4.00 -19.02 1.63
CA ASN A 2 -4.04 -17.58 1.86
C ASN A 2 -2.81 -16.96 1.19
N ARG A 3 -2.95 -16.48 -0.05
CA ARG A 3 -1.88 -15.77 -0.77
C ARG A 3 -1.66 -14.40 -0.14
N LYS A 4 -0.41 -14.06 0.14
CA LYS A 4 0.02 -12.80 0.79
C LYS A 4 0.91 -12.01 -0.17
N SER A 5 0.88 -10.69 -0.01
CA SER A 5 1.78 -9.79 -0.73
C SER A 5 2.41 -8.80 0.24
N ILE A 6 3.66 -8.38 -0.01
CA ILE A 6 4.27 -7.23 0.66
C ILE A 6 3.89 -6.00 -0.15
N LEU A 7 3.38 -4.98 0.53
CA LEU A 7 3.11 -3.65 0.00
C LEU A 7 4.19 -2.71 0.53
N THR A 8 4.92 -2.04 -0.36
CA THR A 8 5.97 -1.07 0.01
C THR A 8 5.56 0.33 -0.43
N TYR A 9 5.55 1.26 0.52
CA TYR A 9 5.38 2.69 0.30
C TYR A 9 6.74 3.35 0.14
N HIS A 10 6.93 4.10 -0.95
CA HIS A 10 8.13 4.89 -1.18
C HIS A 10 7.79 6.38 -1.03
N PHE A 11 8.38 7.03 -0.04
CA PHE A 11 8.14 8.44 0.27
C PHE A 11 9.08 9.35 -0.51
N LYS A 12 8.65 10.59 -0.76
CA LYS A 12 9.42 11.63 -1.47
C LYS A 12 10.74 11.96 -0.77
N ASN A 13 10.82 11.78 0.55
CA ASN A 13 12.03 11.99 1.34
C ASN A 13 13.03 10.80 1.26
N GLY A 14 12.73 9.76 0.48
CA GLY A 14 13.56 8.56 0.34
C GLY A 14 13.30 7.45 1.37
N THR A 15 12.43 7.69 2.35
CA THR A 15 12.05 6.67 3.35
C THR A 15 11.10 5.63 2.74
N THR A 16 11.09 4.43 3.29
CA THR A 16 10.15 3.37 2.90
C THR A 16 9.44 2.77 4.11
N VAL A 17 8.19 2.33 3.91
CA VAL A 17 7.41 1.59 4.91
C VAL A 17 6.80 0.37 4.24
N GLN A 18 6.79 -0.77 4.92
CA GLN A 18 6.24 -2.03 4.40
C GLN A 18 5.07 -2.53 5.24
N THR A 19 4.12 -3.20 4.58
CA THR A 19 2.99 -3.85 5.23
C THR A 19 2.59 -5.11 4.47
N THR A 20 2.05 -6.12 5.15
CA THR A 20 1.57 -7.35 4.51
C THR A 20 0.08 -7.23 4.20
N ILE A 21 -0.31 -7.59 2.99
CA ILE A 21 -1.68 -7.52 2.51
C ILE A 21 -2.13 -8.87 1.98
N LYS A 22 -3.45 -9.07 1.89
CA LYS A 22 -3.99 -10.18 1.11
C LYS A 22 -3.66 -9.94 -0.37
N THR A 23 -3.18 -10.97 -1.07
CA THR A 23 -2.91 -10.89 -2.51
C THR A 23 -4.16 -10.42 -3.27
N ASP A 24 -3.93 -9.64 -4.32
CA ASP A 24 -4.95 -9.06 -5.20
C ASP A 24 -5.98 -8.15 -4.50
N SER A 25 -5.67 -7.65 -3.30
CA SER A 25 -6.56 -6.74 -2.57
C SER A 25 -6.22 -5.25 -2.70
N LEU A 26 -5.17 -4.90 -3.45
CA LEU A 26 -4.69 -3.54 -3.58
C LEU A 26 -5.43 -2.77 -4.69
N GLU A 27 -6.03 -1.64 -4.33
CA GLU A 27 -6.53 -0.64 -5.27
C GLU A 27 -5.84 0.72 -5.02
N VAL A 28 -5.32 1.34 -6.09
CA VAL A 28 -4.61 2.63 -6.03
C VAL A 28 -5.34 3.64 -6.90
N PHE A 29 -5.83 4.71 -6.27
CA PHE A 29 -6.52 5.80 -6.95
C PHE A 29 -5.58 6.97 -7.16
N ARG A 30 -5.55 7.49 -8.38
CA ARG A 30 -4.71 8.62 -8.78
C ARG A 30 -5.57 9.75 -9.32
N ASN A 31 -5.19 10.98 -9.02
CA ASN A 31 -5.71 12.12 -9.74
C ASN A 31 -5.26 12.03 -11.21
N LYS A 32 -6.20 12.04 -12.14
CA LYS A 32 -5.92 11.87 -13.58
C LYS A 32 -5.10 13.02 -14.18
N GLN A 33 -5.17 14.22 -13.62
CA GLN A 33 -4.49 15.40 -14.12
C GLN A 33 -3.05 15.49 -13.60
N THR A 34 -2.83 15.18 -12.32
CA THR A 34 -1.51 15.35 -11.66
C THR A 34 -0.73 14.05 -11.51
N GLY A 35 -1.37 12.89 -11.69
CA GLY A 35 -0.78 11.57 -11.46
C GLY A 35 -0.53 11.21 -9.99
N THR A 36 -0.85 12.15 -9.06
CA THR A 36 -0.65 11.98 -7.62
C THR A 36 -1.61 10.96 -7.04
N ILE A 37 -1.12 10.12 -6.13
CA ILE A 37 -1.95 9.15 -5.41
C ILE A 37 -2.86 9.91 -4.44
N VAL A 38 -4.17 9.64 -4.52
CA VAL A 38 -5.19 10.31 -3.69
C VAL A 38 -5.92 9.35 -2.75
N ARG A 39 -5.80 8.03 -2.97
CA ARG A 39 -6.32 7.00 -2.08
C ARG A 39 -5.64 5.67 -2.37
N VAL A 40 -5.46 4.87 -1.33
CA VAL A 40 -4.98 3.49 -1.42
C VAL A 40 -5.88 2.64 -0.55
N GLU A 41 -6.40 1.55 -1.10
CA GLU A 41 -7.25 0.61 -0.39
C GLU A 41 -6.65 -0.78 -0.48
N TYR A 42 -6.59 -1.48 0.64
CA TYR A 42 -6.11 -2.86 0.69
C TYR A 42 -6.64 -3.60 1.92
N ASN A 43 -6.74 -4.91 1.79
CA ASN A 43 -7.01 -5.76 2.94
C ASN A 43 -5.68 -6.08 3.64
N PHE A 44 -5.44 -5.43 4.77
CA PHE A 44 -4.31 -5.76 5.64
C PHE A 44 -4.39 -7.23 6.07
N PHE A 45 -3.25 -7.91 5.96
CA PHE A 45 -3.11 -9.28 6.40
C PHE A 45 -2.41 -9.29 7.76
N ASP A 46 -3.19 -9.51 8.81
CA ASP A 46 -2.67 -9.80 10.14
C ASP A 46 -3.60 -10.82 10.79
N GLU A 47 -2.99 -11.83 11.41
CA GLU A 47 -3.69 -12.88 12.14
C GLU A 47 -4.26 -12.35 13.48
N SER A 48 -3.86 -11.15 13.93
CA SER A 48 -4.21 -10.62 15.26
C SER A 48 -4.67 -9.15 15.34
N SER A 49 -4.55 -8.30 14.31
CA SER A 49 -4.98 -6.88 14.38
C SER A 49 -5.28 -6.24 13.02
N ARG A 50 -6.51 -5.74 12.82
CA ARG A 50 -6.83 -4.85 11.69
C ARG A 50 -6.61 -3.40 12.10
N ARG A 51 -5.45 -2.83 11.77
CA ARG A 51 -5.23 -1.37 11.87
C ARG A 51 -5.18 -0.77 10.46
N ILE A 52 -6.07 0.18 10.20
CA ILE A 52 -6.03 1.02 8.99
C ILE A 52 -5.02 2.13 9.29
N TYR A 53 -3.89 2.15 8.60
CA TYR A 53 -2.94 3.25 8.67
C TYR A 53 -3.32 4.31 7.63
N VAL A 54 -3.70 5.49 8.09
CA VAL A 54 -3.84 6.68 7.23
C VAL A 54 -2.47 7.34 7.19
N ILE A 55 -1.73 7.11 6.11
CA ILE A 55 -0.51 7.85 5.79
C ILE A 55 -0.93 9.13 5.07
N ASP A 56 -0.24 10.25 5.33
CA ASP A 56 -0.33 11.42 4.46
C ASP A 56 0.18 11.03 3.06
N ILE A 57 -0.78 10.72 2.19
CA ILE A 57 -0.56 10.29 0.82
C ILE A 57 0.08 11.36 -0.05
N SER A 58 0.10 12.63 0.41
CA SER A 58 0.78 13.71 -0.32
C SER A 58 2.31 13.53 -0.33
N GLU A 59 2.85 12.78 0.63
CA GLU A 59 4.28 12.50 0.74
C GLU A 59 4.71 11.21 0.02
N ILE A 60 3.77 10.42 -0.49
CA ILE A 60 4.06 9.18 -1.22
C ILE A 60 4.46 9.52 -2.66
N ALA A 61 5.61 8.98 -3.09
CA ALA A 61 6.06 9.05 -4.48
C ALA A 61 5.43 7.94 -5.32
N TYR A 62 5.53 6.69 -4.86
CA TYR A 62 4.92 5.53 -5.50
C TYR A 62 4.78 4.35 -4.53
N ILE A 63 4.06 3.31 -4.97
CA ILE A 63 3.74 2.12 -4.20
C ILE A 63 4.06 0.89 -5.07
N THR A 64 4.68 -0.12 -4.48
CA THR A 64 4.97 -1.41 -5.12
C THR A 64 4.34 -2.55 -4.32
N SER A 65 3.97 -3.64 -5.01
CA SER A 65 3.50 -4.86 -4.36
C SER A 65 4.18 -6.09 -4.93
N GLU A 66 4.63 -6.97 -4.03
CA GLU A 66 5.36 -8.21 -4.31
C GLU A 66 4.59 -9.40 -3.75
N LEU A 67 4.46 -10.48 -4.51
CA LEU A 67 3.89 -11.74 -4.01
C LEU A 67 4.89 -12.45 -3.10
N VAL A 68 4.43 -12.92 -1.94
CA VAL A 68 5.22 -13.76 -1.05
C VAL A 68 4.73 -15.20 -1.20
N SER A 69 5.62 -16.10 -1.65
CA SER A 69 5.34 -17.53 -1.85
C SER A 69 5.19 -18.29 -0.55
#